data_AF-A0A9D7G2Q3-F1
#
_entry.id   AF-A0A9D7G2Q3-F1
#
_cell.length_a   1.000
_cell.length_b   1.000
_cell.length_c   1.000
_cell.angle_alpha   90.00
_cell.angle_beta   90.00
_cell.angle_gamma   90.00
#
_symmetry.space_group_name_H-M   'P 1'
#
loop_
_entity.id
_entity.type
_entity.pdbx_description
1 polymer ?
#
loop_
_entity_poly.entity_id
_entity_poly.type
_entity_poly.pdbx_seq_one_letter_code
_entity_poly.pdbx_strand_id
1 'polypeptide(L)'
;MRLFGNLEWRPARDWVLNAGSLFEHSSLSGDTLAPRVALNWHVAPGQTLRAGVSRAFRPPTAVEKYADTRYYHPVSHALLEVTALASGHVGPESVLARELGYLGDWPSLGLKADLRIFQKE
;
A
#
# COMPACT_ATOMS: atom_id res chain seq x y z
N MET A 1 15.28 8.60 4.88
CA MET A 1 14.75 9.84 4.27
C MET A 1 13.40 9.54 3.63
N ARG A 2 12.52 10.53 3.49
CA ARG A 2 11.22 10.38 2.80
C ARG A 2 11.05 11.50 1.79
N LEU A 3 10.68 11.15 0.56
CA LEU A 3 10.36 12.09 -0.51
C LEU A 3 9.04 11.69 -1.15
N PHE A 4 8.12 12.63 -1.32
CA PHE A 4 6.83 12.36 -1.94
C PHE A 4 6.45 13.42 -2.96
N GLY A 5 5.61 13.04 -3.91
CA GLY A 5 5.03 13.94 -4.90
C GLY A 5 3.66 13.45 -5.35
N ASN A 6 2.78 14.39 -5.70
CA ASN A 6 1.46 14.12 -6.27
C ASN A 6 1.20 15.08 -7.42
N LEU A 7 0.47 14.60 -8.42
CA LEU A 7 0.09 15.33 -9.62
C LEU A 7 -1.37 14.99 -9.94
N GLU A 8 -2.22 16.02 -10.04
CA GLU A 8 -3.51 15.92 -10.72
C GLU A 8 -3.36 16.50 -12.12
N TRP A 9 -3.87 15.79 -13.11
CA TRP A 9 -3.89 16.24 -14.50
C TRP A 9 -5.25 16.03 -15.14
N ARG A 10 -5.73 17.04 -15.86
CA ARG A 10 -6.99 17.02 -16.61
C ARG A 10 -6.69 17.13 -18.10
N PRO A 11 -6.34 16.03 -18.77
CA PRO A 11 -5.98 16.05 -20.19
C PRO A 11 -7.16 16.42 -21.09
N ALA A 12 -8.37 16.18 -20.62
CA ALA A 12 -9.61 16.56 -21.28
C ALA A 12 -10.66 16.91 -20.21
N ARG A 13 -11.76 17.55 -20.62
CA ARG A 13 -12.84 17.97 -19.71
C ARG A 13 -13.39 16.82 -18.86
N ASP A 14 -13.48 15.63 -19.45
CA ASP A 14 -14.12 14.47 -18.82
C ASP A 14 -13.12 13.53 -18.11
N TRP A 15 -11.81 13.79 -18.22
CA TRP A 15 -10.76 12.92 -17.71
C TRP A 15 -10.00 13.59 -16.56
N VAL A 16 -9.86 12.89 -15.44
CA VAL A 16 -9.03 13.32 -14.31
C VAL A 16 -8.07 12.20 -13.94
N LEU A 17 -6.78 12.42 -14.20
CA LEU A 17 -5.71 11.53 -13.81
C LEU A 17 -5.06 12.04 -12.53
N ASN A 18 -4.85 11.14 -11.57
CA ASN A 18 -4.09 11.39 -10.35
C ASN A 18 -2.91 10.43 -10.35
N ALA A 19 -1.70 10.96 -10.22
CA ALA A 19 -0.49 10.17 -10.06
C ALA A 19 0.27 10.66 -8.83
N GLY A 20 0.91 9.75 -8.11
CA GLY A 20 1.74 10.11 -6.98
C GLY A 20 2.69 9.00 -6.59
N SER A 21 3.70 9.35 -5.81
CA SER A 21 4.64 8.37 -5.29
C SER A 21 5.26 8.85 -3.98
N LEU A 22 5.58 7.89 -3.11
CA LEU A 22 6.41 8.07 -1.94
C LEU A 22 7.65 7.19 -2.09
N PHE A 23 8.83 7.79 -2.04
CA PHE A 23 10.10 7.10 -1.87
C PHE A 23 10.53 7.21 -0.40
N GLU A 24 10.94 6.10 0.18
CA GLU A 24 11.45 6.04 1.54
C GLU A 24 12.70 5.18 1.63
N HIS A 25 13.76 5.75 2.20
CA HIS A 25 14.97 5.05 2.61
C HIS A 25 14.96 4.90 4.14
N SER A 26 15.08 3.67 4.62
CA SER A 26 15.14 3.33 6.05
C SER A 26 16.33 2.41 6.33
N SER A 27 17.00 2.61 7.46
CA SER A 27 18.06 1.70 7.93
C SER A 27 17.52 0.30 8.25
N LEU A 28 16.23 0.19 8.54
CA LEU A 28 15.58 -1.07 8.87
C LEU A 28 15.12 -1.84 7.64
N SER A 29 14.74 -1.16 6.57
CA SER A 29 13.99 -1.74 5.44
C SER A 29 14.62 -1.51 4.07
N GLY A 30 15.67 -0.69 4.00
CA GLY A 30 16.25 -0.24 2.74
C GLY A 30 15.35 0.76 2.02
N ASP A 31 15.43 0.74 0.69
CA ASP A 31 14.67 1.62 -0.20
C ASP A 31 13.30 1.02 -0.54
N THR A 32 12.26 1.85 -0.48
CA THR A 32 10.89 1.49 -0.85
C THR A 32 10.28 2.60 -1.70
N LEU A 33 9.44 2.22 -2.67
CA LEU A 33 8.78 3.15 -3.58
C LEU A 33 7.31 2.77 -3.74
N ALA A 34 6.41 3.62 -3.23
CA ALA A 34 4.96 3.44 -3.23
C ALA A 34 4.26 4.33 -4.27
N PRO A 35 4.28 3.94 -5.57
CA PRO A 35 3.54 4.65 -6.61
C PRO A 35 2.03 4.39 -6.52
N ARG A 36 1.25 5.37 -6.97
CA ARG A 36 -0.19 5.28 -7.18
C ARG A 36 -0.58 6.03 -8.45
N VAL A 37 -1.46 5.44 -9.23
CA VAL A 37 -2.07 6.07 -10.41
C VAL A 37 -3.57 5.76 -10.37
N ALA A 38 -4.40 6.77 -10.55
CA ALA A 38 -5.85 6.65 -10.59
C ALA A 38 -6.43 7.53 -11.70
N LEU A 39 -7.39 7.00 -12.45
CA LEU A 39 -8.11 7.67 -13.51
C LEU A 39 -9.60 7.72 -13.15
N ASN A 40 -10.20 8.91 -13.25
CA ASN A 40 -11.64 9.10 -13.25
C ASN A 40 -12.06 9.61 -14.63
N TRP A 41 -12.97 8.88 -15.28
CA TRP A 41 -13.55 9.26 -16.57
C TRP A 41 -15.06 9.49 -16.42
N HIS A 42 -15.49 10.73 -16.64
CA HIS A 42 -16.89 11.14 -16.62
C HIS A 42 -17.54 10.78 -17.97
N VAL A 43 -18.04 9.56 -18.09
CA VAL A 43 -18.63 9.05 -19.35
C VAL A 43 -19.92 9.76 -19.74
N ALA A 44 -20.66 10.27 -18.75
CA ALA A 44 -21.86 11.08 -18.92
C ALA A 44 -22.12 11.91 -17.64
N PRO A 45 -23.02 12.91 -17.65
CA PRO A 45 -23.40 13.64 -16.44
C PRO A 45 -23.86 12.68 -15.33
N GLY A 46 -23.20 12.74 -14.17
CA GLY A 46 -23.48 11.86 -13.04
C GLY A 46 -22.93 10.44 -13.17
N GLN A 47 -22.20 10.10 -14.23
CA GLN A 47 -21.73 8.74 -14.52
C GLN A 47 -20.20 8.75 -14.65
N THR A 48 -19.50 8.04 -13.75
CA THR A 48 -18.03 8.05 -13.68
C THR A 48 -17.49 6.62 -13.63
N LEU A 49 -16.60 6.29 -14.58
CA LEU A 49 -15.76 5.11 -14.50
C LEU A 49 -14.45 5.46 -13.80
N ARG A 50 -13.98 4.54 -12.95
CA ARG A 50 -12.77 4.68 -12.16
C ARG A 50 -11.85 3.51 -12.40
N ALA A 51 -10.56 3.78 -12.53
CA ALA A 51 -9.53 2.76 -12.58
C ALA A 51 -8.34 3.20 -11.74
N GLY A 52 -7.71 2.28 -11.01
CA GLY A 52 -6.60 2.60 -10.13
C GLY A 52 -5.61 1.46 -10.00
N VAL A 53 -4.34 1.81 -9.84
CA VAL A 53 -3.27 0.89 -9.46
C VAL A 53 -2.38 1.56 -8.43
N SER A 54 -2.04 0.85 -7.37
CA SER A 54 -1.15 1.36 -6.33
C SER A 54 -0.31 0.24 -5.74
N ARG A 55 0.88 0.59 -5.26
CA ARG A 55 1.72 -0.31 -4.48
C ARG A 55 1.97 0.29 -3.09
N ALA A 56 1.76 -0.50 -2.06
CA ALA A 56 2.02 -0.14 -0.67
C ALA A 56 3.03 -1.11 -0.05
N PHE A 57 3.70 -0.69 1.02
CA PHE A 57 4.72 -1.49 1.71
C PHE A 57 4.53 -1.44 3.21
N ARG A 58 4.90 -2.53 3.88
CA ARG A 58 5.03 -2.60 5.34
C ARG A 58 6.49 -2.94 5.66
N PRO A 59 7.25 -2.01 6.25
CA PRO A 59 8.57 -2.35 6.76
C PRO A 59 8.46 -3.36 7.92
N PRO A 60 9.42 -4.28 8.07
CA PRO A 60 9.44 -5.19 9.20
C PRO A 60 9.63 -4.39 10.50
N THR A 61 9.13 -4.94 11.60
CA THR A 61 9.40 -4.47 12.94
C THR A 61 10.82 -4.86 13.38
N ALA A 62 11.34 -4.22 14.42
CA ALA A 62 12.64 -4.57 14.98
C ALA A 62 12.67 -6.02 15.52
N VAL A 63 11.55 -6.52 16.04
CA VAL A 63 11.42 -7.91 16.51
C VAL A 63 11.48 -8.87 15.32
N GLU A 64 10.70 -8.63 14.26
CA GLU A 64 10.71 -9.47 13.05
C GLU A 64 12.10 -9.55 12.41
N LYS A 65 12.89 -8.47 12.49
CA LYS A 65 14.21 -8.42 11.87
C LYS A 65 15.36 -8.86 12.77
N TYR A 66 15.31 -8.56 14.07
CA TYR A 66 16.46 -8.68 14.98
C TYR A 66 16.20 -9.45 16.28
N ALA A 67 15.05 -10.10 16.44
CA ALA A 67 14.80 -10.88 17.65
C ALA A 67 15.87 -11.95 17.87
N ASP A 68 16.45 -11.96 19.06
CA ASP A 68 17.32 -13.03 19.55
C ASP A 68 17.00 -13.23 21.03
N THR A 69 16.05 -14.13 21.32
CA THR A 69 15.58 -14.43 22.67
C THR A 69 16.03 -15.82 23.05
N ARG A 70 16.94 -15.89 24.03
CA ARG A 70 17.52 -17.13 24.55
C ARG A 70 17.42 -17.18 26.07
N TYR A 71 17.04 -18.33 26.60
CA TYR A 71 17.00 -18.59 28.03
C TYR A 71 18.20 -19.44 28.42
N TYR A 72 18.90 -19.03 29.49
CA TYR A 72 20.04 -19.74 30.03
C TYR A 72 19.78 -20.13 31.47
N HIS A 73 20.33 -21.27 31.88
CA HIS A 73 20.31 -21.67 33.28
C HIS A 73 21.15 -20.69 34.11
N PRO A 74 20.65 -20.15 35.24
CA PRO A 74 21.28 -19.03 35.95
C PRO A 74 22.64 -19.35 36.57
N VAL A 75 22.91 -20.64 36.86
CA VAL A 75 24.18 -21.10 37.46
C VAL A 75 25.12 -21.74 36.44
N SER A 76 24.70 -22.78 35.72
CA SER A 76 25.54 -23.47 34.74
C SER A 76 25.74 -22.70 33.42
N HIS A 77 25.00 -21.62 33.17
CA HIS A 77 24.94 -20.90 31.88
C HIS A 77 24.63 -21.79 30.67
N ALA A 78 24.08 -22.99 30.89
CA ALA A 78 23.63 -23.86 29.82
C ALA A 78 22.46 -23.21 29.08
N LEU A 79 22.49 -23.22 27.74
CA LEU A 79 21.37 -22.79 26.92
C LEU A 79 20.18 -23.73 27.16
N LEU A 80 19.08 -23.18 27.65
CA LEU A 80 17.84 -23.92 27.91
C LEU A 80 16.91 -23.89 26.71
N GLU A 81 16.72 -22.71 26.12
CA GLU A 81 15.74 -22.51 25.07
C GLU A 81 16.08 -21.31 24.18
N VAL A 82 15.69 -21.38 22.91
CA VAL A 82 15.66 -20.25 21.97
C VAL A 82 14.23 -20.09 21.49
N THR A 83 13.56 -19.01 21.91
CA THR A 83 12.13 -18.79 21.57
C THR A 83 11.94 -17.85 20.40
N ALA A 84 12.95 -17.04 20.07
CA ALA A 84 12.96 -16.21 18.88
C ALA A 84 14.38 -16.07 18.35
N LEU A 85 14.57 -16.37 17.07
CA LEU A 85 15.81 -16.13 16.35
C LEU A 85 15.48 -15.64 14.95
N ALA A 86 15.55 -14.33 14.76
CA ALA A 86 15.29 -13.69 13.49
C ALA A 86 16.45 -13.95 12.52
N SER A 87 16.13 -14.10 11.24
CA SER A 87 17.15 -14.34 10.21
C SER A 87 18.02 -13.12 9.93
N GLY A 88 17.61 -11.90 10.34
CA GLY A 88 18.26 -10.64 9.96
C GLY A 88 17.92 -10.16 8.55
N HIS A 89 17.32 -11.01 7.72
CA HIS A 89 17.15 -10.80 6.28
C HIS A 89 15.71 -10.49 5.87
N VAL A 90 14.78 -10.36 6.83
CA VAL A 90 13.38 -10.00 6.53
C VAL A 90 13.34 -8.60 5.93
N GLY A 91 12.81 -8.52 4.70
CA GLY A 91 12.60 -7.27 3.97
C GLY A 91 11.17 -6.72 4.15
N PRO A 92 10.88 -5.55 3.56
CA PRO A 92 9.52 -5.04 3.50
C PRO A 92 8.58 -5.99 2.76
N GLU A 93 7.36 -6.14 3.28
CA GLU A 93 6.26 -6.72 2.53
C GLU A 93 5.69 -5.66 1.59
N SER A 94 5.20 -6.07 0.41
CA SER A 94 4.54 -5.17 -0.53
C SER A 94 3.21 -5.74 -0.99
N VAL A 95 2.24 -4.85 -1.23
CA VAL A 95 0.96 -5.20 -1.84
C VAL A 95 0.74 -4.35 -3.07
N LEU A 96 0.45 -4.98 -4.20
CA LEU A 96 -0.02 -4.33 -5.41
C LEU A 96 -1.55 -4.42 -5.46
N ALA A 97 -2.22 -3.28 -5.41
CA ALA A 97 -3.67 -3.19 -5.52
C ALA A 97 -4.07 -2.64 -6.90
N ARG A 98 -4.99 -3.33 -7.58
CA ARG A 98 -5.65 -2.88 -8.81
C ARG A 98 -7.14 -2.75 -8.55
N GLU A 99 -7.76 -1.66 -8.97
CA GLU A 99 -9.19 -1.40 -8.78
C GLU A 99 -9.85 -0.88 -10.06
N LEU A 100 -11.09 -1.32 -10.27
CA LEU A 100 -12.03 -0.78 -11.24
C LEU A 100 -13.33 -0.45 -10.53
N GLY A 101 -13.95 0.67 -10.88
CA GLY A 101 -15.19 1.10 -10.26
C GLY A 101 -16.08 1.90 -11.17
N TYR A 102 -17.34 2.00 -10.78
CA TYR A 102 -18.36 2.78 -11.44
C TYR A 102 -19.18 3.50 -10.39
N LEU A 103 -19.29 4.82 -10.52
CA LEU A 103 -20.17 5.67 -9.73
C LEU A 103 -21.26 6.23 -10.64
N GLY A 104 -22.52 5.94 -10.31
CA GLY A 104 -23.69 6.46 -10.99
C GLY A 104 -24.56 7.30 -10.08
N ASP A 105 -25.03 8.43 -10.60
CA ASP A 105 -25.95 9.38 -9.97
C ASP A 105 -27.11 9.66 -10.92
N TRP A 106 -28.34 9.36 -10.48
CA TRP A 106 -29.58 9.60 -11.21
C TRP A 106 -30.51 10.50 -10.40
N PRO A 107 -30.36 11.83 -10.50
CA PRO A 107 -31.14 12.78 -9.70
C PRO A 107 -32.65 12.66 -9.90
N SER A 108 -33.11 12.37 -11.12
CA SER A 108 -34.54 12.20 -11.45
C SER A 108 -35.19 11.03 -10.72
N LEU A 109 -34.40 10.04 -10.30
CA LEU A 109 -34.85 8.88 -9.53
C LEU A 109 -34.48 8.99 -8.04
N GLY A 110 -33.77 10.04 -7.64
CA GLY A 110 -33.19 10.17 -6.30
C GLY A 110 -32.18 9.06 -5.96
N LEU A 111 -31.55 8.44 -6.96
CA LEU A 111 -30.74 7.22 -6.80
C LEU A 111 -29.24 7.50 -7.00
N LYS A 112 -28.40 6.89 -6.16
CA LYS A 112 -26.94 6.82 -6.33
C LYS A 112 -26.48 5.37 -6.16
N ALA A 113 -25.51 4.95 -6.97
CA ALA A 113 -24.90 3.61 -6.87
C ALA A 113 -23.37 3.71 -7.05
N ASP A 114 -22.62 2.94 -6.26
CA ASP A 114 -21.16 2.78 -6.39
C ASP A 114 -20.86 1.27 -6.41
N LEU A 115 -20.25 0.81 -7.50
CA LEU A 115 -19.78 -0.56 -7.67
C LEU A 115 -18.27 -0.55 -7.81
N ARG A 116 -17.57 -1.42 -7.07
CA ARG A 116 -16.11 -1.54 -7.13
C ARG A 116 -15.67 -2.99 -7.10
N ILE A 117 -14.68 -3.31 -7.93
CA ILE A 117 -13.97 -4.59 -7.94
C ILE A 117 -12.49 -4.28 -7.73
N PHE A 118 -11.84 -5.04 -6.85
CA PHE A 118 -10.42 -4.86 -6.56
C PHE A 118 -9.71 -6.21 -6.42
N GLN A 119 -8.43 -6.21 -6.76
CA GLN A 119 -7.51 -7.33 -6.58
C GLN A 119 -6.27 -6.85 -5.83
N LYS A 120 -5.76 -7.67 -4.91
CA LYS A 120 -4.51 -7.42 -4.18
C LYS A 120 -3.59 -8.62 -4.37
N GLU A 121 -2.36 -8.35 -4.78
CA GLU A 121 -1.24 -9.31 -4.93
C GLU A 121 -0.09 -8.95 -3.99
#